data_AF-A0A2W1NGT2-F1
#
_entry.id   AF-A0A2W1NGT2-F1
#
_cell.length_a   1.000
_cell.length_b   1.000
_cell.length_c   1.000
_cell.angle_alpha   90.00
_cell.angle_beta   90.00
_cell.angle_gamma   90.00
#
_symmetry.space_group_name_H-M   'P 1'
#
loop_
_entity.id
_entity.type
_entity.pdbx_description
1 polymer ?
#
loop_
_entity_poly.entity_id
_entity_poly.type
_entity_poly.pdbx_seq_one_letter_code
_entity_poly.pdbx_strand_id
1 'polypeptide(L)'
;MEDLIALGRKRTILLSISILLVSVHTIYLYHATHPVVETKKIVQQAIRFLLTILLLVMIYKGKKGAKIIGIVLFSLGLLGALIGLFMIDKPFLAKTPLLVMSMVYALAIYFFSANSSFKAFFESQQHKKDNLDI
;
A
#
# COMPACT_ATOMS: atom_id res chain seq x y z
N MET A 1 8.34 -25.68 3.96
CA MET A 1 7.28 -24.92 3.24
C MET A 1 6.46 -24.08 4.21
N GLU A 2 6.07 -24.59 5.38
CA GLU A 2 5.33 -23.83 6.39
C GLU A 2 6.05 -22.55 6.85
N ASP A 3 7.38 -22.59 7.04
CA ASP A 3 8.17 -21.41 7.42
C ASP A 3 8.11 -20.28 6.38
N LEU A 4 8.09 -20.62 5.09
CA LEU A 4 7.98 -19.66 4.00
C LEU A 4 6.59 -19.00 3.97
N ILE A 5 5.54 -19.77 4.26
CA ILE A 5 4.16 -19.27 4.35
C ILE A 5 4.01 -18.35 5.57
N ALA A 6 4.55 -18.73 6.72
CA ALA A 6 4.54 -17.91 7.93
C ALA A 6 5.31 -16.60 7.74
N LEU A 7 6.48 -16.66 7.10
CA LEU A 7 7.27 -15.49 6.75
C LEU A 7 6.52 -14.57 5.77
N GLY A 8 5.91 -15.14 4.73
CA GLY A 8 5.09 -14.41 3.76
C GLY A 8 3.91 -13.70 4.42
N ARG A 9 3.21 -14.37 5.33
CA ARG A 9 2.12 -13.79 6.12
C ARG A 9 2.60 -12.60 6.95
N LYS A 10 3.67 -12.78 7.74
CA LYS A 10 4.23 -11.73 8.60
C LYS A 10 4.67 -10.51 7.80
N ARG A 11 5.37 -10.73 6.68
CA ARG A 11 5.83 -9.65 5.78
C ARG A 11 4.67 -8.94 5.10
N THR A 12 3.62 -9.66 4.69
CA THR A 12 2.41 -9.05 4.11
C THR A 12 1.73 -8.11 5.10
N ILE A 13 1.60 -8.53 6.37
CA ILE A 13 1.03 -7.69 7.44
C ILE A 13 1.91 -6.46 7.69
N LEU A 14 3.22 -6.66 7.85
CA LEU A 14 4.15 -5.56 8.09
C LEU A 14 4.11 -4.52 6.97
N LEU A 15 4.15 -4.98 5.71
CA LEU A 15 4.08 -4.11 4.54
C LEU A 15 2.72 -3.38 4.47
N SER A 16 1.63 -4.06 4.80
CA SER A 16 0.29 -3.44 4.88
C SER A 16 0.26 -2.32 5.91
N ILE A 17 0.83 -2.54 7.09
CA ILE A 17 0.95 -1.52 8.13
C ILE A 17 1.79 -0.34 7.63
N SER A 18 2.92 -0.58 6.96
CA SER A 18 3.76 0.49 6.39
C SER A 18 3.00 1.34 5.36
N ILE A 19 2.22 0.72 4.47
CA ILE A 19 1.39 1.42 3.48
C ILE A 19 0.33 2.29 4.19
N LEU A 20 -0.33 1.75 5.21
CA LEU A 20 -1.32 2.50 5.99
C LEU A 20 -0.69 3.66 6.74
N LEU A 21 0.50 3.48 7.31
CA LEU A 21 1.25 4.53 8.00
C LEU A 21 1.58 5.69 7.05
N VAL A 22 2.05 5.39 5.84
CA VAL A 22 2.29 6.41 4.80
C VAL A 22 1.00 7.15 4.43
N SER A 23 -0.12 6.42 4.35
CA SER A 23 -1.42 7.03 4.05
C SER A 23 -1.86 8.00 5.16
N VAL A 24 -1.76 7.60 6.43
CA VAL A 24 -2.05 8.47 7.59
C VAL A 24 -1.12 9.68 7.63
N HIS A 25 0.18 9.47 7.41
CA HIS A 25 1.15 10.55 7.41
C HIS A 25 0.88 11.59 6.31
N THR A 26 0.43 11.14 5.14
CA THR A 26 0.00 12.02 4.04
C THR A 26 -1.23 12.87 4.42
N ILE A 27 -2.20 12.27 5.14
CA ILE A 27 -3.40 12.98 5.62
C ILE A 27 -2.99 14.05 6.65
N TYR A 28 -2.13 13.69 7.59
CA TYR A 28 -1.64 14.61 8.61
C TYR A 28 -0.93 15.81 8.00
N LEU A 29 0.04 15.58 7.10
CA LEU A 29 0.80 16.66 6.46
C LEU A 29 -0.09 17.60 5.64
N TYR A 30 -1.11 17.06 4.98
CA TYR A 30 -2.05 17.89 4.25
C TYR A 30 -2.77 18.87 5.18
N HIS A 31 -3.29 18.40 6.31
CA HIS A 31 -4.01 19.24 7.27
C HIS A 31 -3.10 20.17 8.07
N ALA A 32 -1.90 19.73 8.43
CA ALA A 32 -0.95 20.56 9.16
C ALA A 32 -0.44 21.75 8.32
N THR A 33 -0.50 21.66 6.99
CA THR A 33 0.00 22.71 6.09
C THR A 33 -1.08 23.63 5.53
N HIS A 34 -2.37 23.34 5.75
CA HIS A 34 -3.49 24.17 5.28
C HIS A 34 -4.25 24.77 6.47
N PRO A 35 -4.34 26.10 6.59
CA PRO A 35 -4.98 26.76 7.72
C PRO A 35 -6.52 26.64 7.73
N VAL A 36 -7.13 26.23 6.61
CA VAL A 36 -8.58 26.04 6.49
C VAL A 36 -8.88 24.57 6.25
N VAL A 37 -9.77 24.01 7.07
CA VAL A 37 -10.20 22.62 6.96
C VAL A 37 -11.15 22.48 5.77
N GLU A 38 -10.64 21.98 4.64
CA GLU A 38 -11.45 21.62 3.49
C GLU A 38 -12.14 20.26 3.71
N THR A 39 -13.39 20.27 4.18
CA THR A 39 -14.17 19.04 4.46
C THR A 39 -14.19 18.05 3.29
N LYS A 40 -14.25 18.55 2.05
CA LYS A 40 -14.22 17.70 0.84
C LYS A 40 -12.95 16.87 0.73
N LYS A 41 -11.80 17.44 1.10
CA LYS A 41 -10.49 16.79 1.02
C LYS A 41 -10.31 15.76 2.14
N ILE A 42 -10.84 16.03 3.33
CA ILE A 42 -10.92 15.03 4.42
C ILE A 42 -11.70 13.81 3.95
N VAL A 43 -12.91 14.02 3.43
CA VAL A 43 -13.79 12.93 2.99
C VAL A 43 -13.10 12.12 1.88
N GLN A 44 -12.48 12.78 0.90
CA GLN A 44 -11.72 12.12 -0.16
C GLN A 44 -10.57 11.26 0.40
N GLN A 45 -9.82 11.79 1.36
CA GLN A 45 -8.70 11.10 2.00
C GLN A 45 -9.15 9.92 2.87
N ALA A 46 -10.27 10.07 3.59
CA ALA A 46 -10.88 9.00 4.38
C ALA A 46 -11.36 7.86 3.49
N ILE A 47 -12.07 8.16 2.40
CA ILE A 47 -12.50 7.16 1.40
C ILE A 47 -11.27 6.45 0.82
N ARG A 48 -10.24 7.19 0.42
CA ARG A 48 -8.98 6.60 -0.09
C ARG A 48 -8.34 5.66 0.93
N PHE A 49 -8.31 6.04 2.20
CA PHE A 49 -7.74 5.22 3.28
C PHE A 49 -8.53 3.92 3.46
N LEU A 50 -9.86 3.99 3.53
CA LEU A 50 -10.73 2.82 3.64
C LEU A 50 -10.59 1.88 2.43
N LEU A 51 -10.53 2.43 1.22
CA LEU A 51 -10.29 1.65 -0.01
C LEU A 51 -8.93 0.97 0.03
N THR A 52 -7.90 1.62 0.58
CA THR A 52 -6.57 1.02 0.74
C THR A 52 -6.60 -0.15 1.72
N ILE A 53 -7.30 -0.02 2.86
CA ILE A 53 -7.50 -1.12 3.80
C ILE A 53 -8.20 -2.29 3.11
N LEU A 54 -9.32 -2.02 2.43
CA LEU A 54 -10.10 -3.06 1.76
C LEU A 54 -9.25 -3.80 0.72
N LEU A 55 -8.49 -3.07 -0.09
CA LEU A 55 -7.59 -3.64 -1.08
C LEU A 55 -6.53 -4.55 -0.44
N LEU A 56 -5.87 -4.09 0.62
CA LEU A 56 -4.85 -4.88 1.34
C LEU A 56 -5.45 -6.14 1.97
N VAL A 57 -6.66 -6.05 2.53
CA VAL A 57 -7.40 -7.21 3.07
C VAL A 57 -7.73 -8.21 1.96
N MET A 58 -8.16 -7.73 0.78
CA MET A 58 -8.45 -8.62 -0.36
C MET A 58 -7.18 -9.29 -0.92
N ILE A 59 -6.05 -8.58 -0.93
CA ILE A 59 -4.74 -9.15 -1.28
C ILE A 59 -4.35 -10.22 -0.25
N TYR A 60 -4.51 -9.92 1.05
CA TYR A 60 -4.24 -10.88 2.11
C TYR A 60 -5.11 -12.14 2.01
N LYS A 61 -6.37 -12.01 1.57
CA LYS A 61 -7.29 -13.13 1.29
C LYS A 61 -6.97 -13.90 0.00
N GLY A 62 -5.89 -13.60 -0.72
CA GLY A 62 -5.48 -14.37 -1.90
C GLY A 62 -6.21 -13.98 -3.20
N LYS A 63 -6.96 -12.88 -3.26
CA LYS A 63 -7.74 -12.51 -4.46
C LYS A 63 -6.81 -12.01 -5.59
N LYS A 64 -6.67 -12.79 -6.67
CA LYS A 64 -5.79 -12.47 -7.83
C LYS A 64 -6.06 -11.07 -8.42
N GLY A 65 -7.34 -10.72 -8.61
CA GLY A 65 -7.72 -9.40 -9.13
C GLY A 65 -7.29 -8.25 -8.22
N ALA A 66 -7.42 -8.40 -6.90
CA ALA A 66 -7.00 -7.38 -5.94
C ALA A 66 -5.48 -7.20 -5.95
N LYS A 67 -4.70 -8.28 -6.13
CA LYS A 67 -3.25 -8.20 -6.29
C LYS A 67 -2.84 -7.34 -7.49
N ILE A 68 -3.45 -7.61 -8.66
CA ILE A 68 -3.15 -6.87 -9.89
C ILE A 68 -3.53 -5.39 -9.73
N ILE A 69 -4.75 -5.11 -9.26
CA ILE A 69 -5.22 -3.74 -9.00
C ILE A 69 -4.27 -3.03 -8.03
N GLY A 70 -3.83 -3.70 -6.97
CA GLY A 70 -2.90 -3.12 -6.00
C GLY A 70 -1.55 -2.78 -6.61
N ILE A 71 -0.94 -3.68 -7.38
CA ILE A 71 0.33 -3.41 -8.07
C ILE A 71 0.20 -2.19 -8.99
N VAL A 72 -0.87 -2.10 -9.78
CA VAL A 72 -1.11 -0.95 -10.66
C VAL A 72 -1.28 0.35 -9.87
N LEU A 73 -2.11 0.36 -8.82
CA LEU A 73 -2.36 1.54 -8.00
C LEU A 73 -1.08 2.01 -7.27
N PHE A 74 -0.30 1.10 -6.70
CA PHE A 74 0.97 1.44 -6.06
C PHE A 74 2.01 1.92 -7.07
N SER A 75 1.99 1.41 -8.31
CA SER A 75 2.87 1.88 -9.39
C SER A 75 2.54 3.31 -9.82
N LEU A 76 1.25 3.62 -9.99
CA LEU A 76 0.79 4.99 -10.27
C LEU A 76 1.13 5.93 -9.12
N GLY A 77 0.95 5.49 -7.87
CA GLY A 77 1.32 6.26 -6.69
C GLY A 77 2.83 6.51 -6.60
N LEU A 78 3.65 5.52 -6.96
CA LEU A 78 5.10 5.65 -7.02
C LEU A 78 5.52 6.67 -8.08
N LEU A 79 4.95 6.59 -9.29
CA LEU A 79 5.21 7.58 -10.35
C LEU A 79 4.81 8.99 -9.90
N GLY A 80 3.63 9.15 -9.30
CA GLY A 80 3.19 10.43 -8.76
C GLY A 80 4.13 10.98 -7.68
N ALA A 81 4.62 10.12 -6.78
CA ALA A 81 5.59 10.51 -5.76
C ALA A 81 6.93 10.95 -6.37
N LEU A 82 7.44 10.21 -7.36
CA LEU A 82 8.67 10.55 -8.07
C LEU A 82 8.53 11.88 -8.83
N ILE A 83 7.43 12.09 -9.56
CA ILE A 83 7.15 13.36 -10.24
C ILE A 83 7.09 14.51 -9.22
N GLY A 84 6.40 14.30 -8.10
CA GLY A 84 6.31 15.28 -7.02
C GLY A 84 7.66 15.67 -6.41
N LEU A 85 8.62 14.73 -6.34
CA LEU A 85 9.98 15.03 -5.85
C LEU A 85 10.70 16.06 -6.73
N PHE A 86 10.49 16.03 -8.04
CA PHE A 86 11.15 16.95 -8.98
C PHE A 86 10.34 18.22 -9.27
N MET A 87 9.00 18.15 -9.30
CA MET A 87 8.15 19.28 -9.67
C MET A 87 7.82 20.23 -8.52
N ILE A 88 7.82 19.78 -7.27
CA ILE A 88 7.45 20.64 -6.14
C ILE A 88 8.65 21.49 -5.75
N ASP A 89 8.52 22.81 -5.87
CA ASP A 89 9.55 23.76 -5.45
C ASP A 89 9.47 24.02 -3.94
N LYS A 90 9.90 23.03 -3.16
CA LYS A 90 10.04 23.10 -1.70
C LYS A 90 11.40 22.57 -1.26
N PRO A 91 11.89 22.97 -0.07
CA PRO A 91 13.12 22.44 0.49
C PRO A 91 13.09 20.90 0.57
N PHE A 92 14.24 20.25 0.41
CA PHE A 92 14.35 18.79 0.41
C PHE A 92 13.73 18.13 1.66
N LEU A 93 13.84 18.78 2.83
CA LEU A 93 13.24 18.32 4.08
C LEU A 93 11.70 18.21 4.00
N ALA A 94 11.05 19.08 3.23
CA ALA A 94 9.59 19.03 3.03
C ALA A 94 9.17 17.94 2.03
N LYS A 95 10.14 17.34 1.31
CA LYS A 95 9.95 16.25 0.33
C LYS A 95 10.18 14.87 0.94
N THR A 96 10.70 14.77 2.15
CA THR A 96 10.90 13.50 2.88
C THR A 96 9.67 12.57 2.85
N PRO A 97 8.42 13.05 3.00
CA PRO A 97 7.24 12.19 2.92
C PRO A 97 7.07 11.50 1.55
N LEU A 98 7.40 12.20 0.46
CA LEU A 98 7.35 11.64 -0.90
C LEU A 98 8.44 10.59 -1.11
N LEU A 99 9.60 10.77 -0.47
CA LEU A 99 10.71 9.81 -0.51
C LEU A 99 10.34 8.54 0.28
N VAL A 100 9.79 8.67 1.47
CA VAL A 100 9.31 7.52 2.26
C VAL A 100 8.19 6.78 1.50
N MET A 101 7.25 7.52 0.92
CA MET A 101 6.17 6.96 0.10
C MET A 101 6.71 6.18 -1.11
N SER A 102 7.68 6.73 -1.83
CA SER A 102 8.26 6.06 -3.00
C SER A 102 8.96 4.75 -2.61
N MET A 103 9.72 4.74 -1.50
CA MET A 103 10.36 3.52 -0.99
C MET A 103 9.35 2.44 -0.60
N VAL A 104 8.31 2.80 0.16
CA VAL A 104 7.29 1.84 0.61
C VAL A 104 6.52 1.27 -0.58
N TYR A 105 6.17 2.10 -1.56
CA TYR A 105 5.41 1.64 -2.72
C TYR A 105 6.27 0.78 -3.66
N ALA A 106 7.53 1.14 -3.88
CA ALA A 106 8.48 0.31 -4.62
C ALA A 106 8.66 -1.07 -3.96
N LEU A 107 8.83 -1.10 -2.64
CA LEU A 107 8.92 -2.35 -1.88
C LEU A 107 7.64 -3.18 -2.00
N ALA A 108 6.48 -2.54 -1.96
CA ALA A 108 5.20 -3.21 -2.10
C ALA A 108 5.02 -3.84 -3.49
N ILE A 109 5.36 -3.12 -4.56
CA ILE A 109 5.33 -3.63 -5.92
C ILE A 109 6.25 -4.84 -6.06
N TYR A 110 7.49 -4.74 -5.57
CA TYR A 110 8.44 -5.86 -5.60
C TYR A 110 7.90 -7.07 -4.81
N PHE A 111 7.42 -6.85 -3.58
CA PHE A 111 6.94 -7.91 -2.71
C PHE A 111 5.73 -8.63 -3.29
N PHE A 112 4.74 -7.90 -3.80
CA PHE A 112 3.53 -8.50 -4.37
C PHE A 112 3.74 -9.14 -5.76
N SER A 113 4.80 -8.76 -6.48
CA SER A 113 5.06 -9.25 -7.83
C SER A 113 6.00 -10.45 -7.86
N ALA A 114 7.13 -10.38 -7.15
CA ALA A 114 8.26 -11.27 -7.37
C ALA A 114 8.74 -12.05 -6.13
N ASN A 115 8.27 -11.71 -4.92
CA ASN A 115 8.80 -12.32 -3.71
C ASN A 115 8.31 -13.76 -3.50
N SER A 116 9.24 -14.70 -3.33
CA SER A 116 8.95 -16.13 -3.14
C SER A 116 8.12 -16.41 -1.88
N SER A 117 8.40 -15.73 -0.77
CA SER A 117 7.63 -15.89 0.49
C SER A 117 6.19 -15.38 0.35
N PHE A 118 5.99 -14.28 -0.38
CA PHE A 118 4.65 -13.79 -0.69
C PHE A 118 3.90 -14.76 -1.58
N LYS A 119 4.54 -15.27 -2.65
CA LYS A 119 3.92 -16.23 -3.57
C LYS A 119 3.44 -17.48 -2.84
N ALA A 120 4.28 -18.09 -2.01
CA ALA A 120 3.93 -19.27 -1.20
C ALA A 120 2.75 -18.99 -0.26
N PHE A 121 2.75 -17.85 0.43
CA PHE A 121 1.63 -17.44 1.27
C PHE A 121 0.35 -17.23 0.45
N PHE A 122 0.42 -16.51 -0.66
CA PHE A 122 -0.73 -16.16 -1.48
C PHE A 122 -1.40 -17.39 -2.11
N GLU A 123 -0.61 -18.36 -2.59
CA GLU A 123 -1.11 -19.64 -3.10
C GLU A 123 -1.79 -20.46 -1.98
N SER A 124 -1.23 -20.47 -0.76
CA SER A 124 -1.87 -21.13 0.38
C SER A 124 -3.26 -20.56 0.72
N GLN A 125 -3.46 -19.26 0.55
CA GLN A 125 -4.75 -18.61 0.77
C GLN A 125 -5.76 -18.95 -0.32
N GLN A 126 -5.30 -19.16 -1.56
CA GLN A 126 -6.15 -19.58 -2.68
C GLN A 126 -6.66 -21.00 -2.48
N HIS A 127 -5.77 -21.94 -2.16
CA HIS A 127 -6.18 -23.31 -1.89
C HIS A 127 -7.10 -23.44 -0.69
N LYS A 128 -6.90 -22.64 0.37
CA LYS A 128 -7.82 -22.64 1.52
C LYS A 128 -9.23 -22.18 1.12
N LYS A 129 -9.32 -21.22 0.19
CA LYS A 129 -10.61 -20.69 -0.27
C LYS A 129 -11.36 -21.71 -1.12
N ASP A 130 -10.68 -22.38 -2.06
CA ASP A 130 -11.31 -23.36 -2.95
C ASP A 130 -11.90 -24.57 -2.19
N ASN A 131 -11.37 -24.88 -0.99
CA ASN A 131 -11.89 -25.95 -0.13
C ASN A 131 -13.08 -25.53 0.76
N LEU A 132 -13.42 -24.23 0.82
CA LEU A 132 -14.57 -23.71 1.59
C LEU A 132 -15.78 -23.41 0.71
N ASP A 133 -15.59 -23.39 -0.61
CA ASP A 133 -16.63 -23.13 -1.61
C ASP A 133 -17.21 -24.46 -2.19
N ILE A 134 -16.97 -25.61 -1.54
CA ILE A 134 -17.55 -26.95 -1.86
C ILE A 134 -18.57 -27.33 -0.78
#